data_AF-A0A8T4ZR86-F1
#
_entry.id   AF-A0A8T4ZR86-F1
#
_cell.length_a   1.000
_cell.length_b   1.000
_cell.length_c   1.000
_cell.angle_alpha   90.00
_cell.angle_beta   90.00
_cell.angle_gamma   90.00
#
_symmetry.space_group_name_H-M   'P 1'
#
loop_
_entity.id
_entity.type
_entity.pdbx_description
1 polymer ?
#
loop_
_entity_poly.entity_id
_entity_poly.type
_entity_poly.pdbx_seq_one_letter_code
_entity_poly.pdbx_strand_id
1 'polypeptide(L)'
;RGNKWVNHDVEVETSSGIVPFKYRRKSYVHATMWSIGLELSLLVDDPWKIYLTTDHPNGAPFTTYPKIISWLMSEKAREKALKKINSKARAKSLLPSIDREYSFYEIAIVTRAGQAKALGLKNKGHLGAGADADIAIYNIDPREINPSKGYKAVRRGFSRAAYTIKSGEIVARDGEIVKVPDGKIYWVNPELPLLQNGSSSSHSNIPPDLRRKFREYWTVEFDNYFIPERYLRISAPIRIEVRW
;
A
#
# COMPACT_ATOMS: atom_id res chain seq x y z
N ARG A 1 15.16 -29.90 -3.98
CA ARG A 1 15.10 -29.52 -2.54
C ARG A 1 14.33 -28.21 -2.45
N GLY A 2 13.29 -28.15 -1.62
CA GLY A 2 12.48 -26.93 -1.43
C GLY A 2 13.23 -25.88 -0.61
N ASN A 3 12.70 -24.65 -0.58
CA ASN A 3 13.17 -23.60 0.32
C ASN A 3 12.71 -23.88 1.76
N LYS A 4 13.32 -23.22 2.74
CA LYS A 4 12.81 -23.20 4.12
C LYS A 4 11.36 -22.69 4.11
N TRP A 5 10.52 -23.27 4.95
CA TRP A 5 9.10 -22.90 5.07
C TRP A 5 8.74 -22.87 6.56
N VAL A 6 7.97 -21.86 6.95
CA VAL A 6 7.33 -21.75 8.27
C VAL A 6 5.82 -21.60 8.04
N ASN A 7 5.03 -22.34 8.81
CA ASN A 7 3.58 -22.24 8.86
C ASN A 7 3.15 -21.96 10.30
N HIS A 8 2.08 -21.18 10.46
CA HIS A 8 1.44 -20.98 11.76
C HIS A 8 -0.07 -20.82 11.56
N ASP A 9 -0.81 -21.81 12.01
CA ASP A 9 -2.27 -21.80 12.07
C ASP A 9 -2.72 -21.10 13.37
N VAL A 10 -3.64 -20.15 13.23
CA VAL A 10 -4.24 -19.41 14.34
C VAL A 10 -5.65 -19.94 14.55
N GLU A 11 -5.91 -20.44 15.74
CA GLU A 11 -7.17 -21.09 16.09
C GLU A 11 -8.40 -20.27 15.67
N VAL A 12 -9.35 -20.94 15.01
CA VAL A 12 -10.68 -20.41 14.65
C VAL A 12 -10.68 -19.12 13.79
N GLU A 13 -9.51 -18.64 13.36
CA GLU A 13 -9.37 -17.33 12.71
C GLU A 13 -8.70 -17.41 11.34
N THR A 14 -7.43 -17.84 11.30
CA THR A 14 -6.61 -17.69 10.09
C THR A 14 -5.39 -18.61 10.09
N SER A 15 -4.60 -18.55 9.03
CA SER A 15 -3.32 -19.25 8.92
C SER A 15 -2.31 -18.37 8.21
N SER A 16 -1.03 -18.62 8.43
CA SER A 16 0.07 -17.88 7.82
C SER A 16 1.17 -18.82 7.35
N GLY A 17 1.78 -18.49 6.22
CA GLY A 17 2.88 -19.24 5.63
C GLY A 17 3.96 -18.31 5.09
N ILE A 18 5.22 -18.58 5.42
CA ILE A 18 6.36 -17.79 4.97
C ILE A 18 7.36 -18.70 4.25
N VAL A 19 7.64 -18.37 2.99
CA VAL A 19 8.64 -19.06 2.18
C VAL A 19 9.54 -18.01 1.53
N PRO A 20 10.88 -18.08 1.69
CA PRO A 20 11.79 -17.22 0.95
C PRO A 20 11.64 -17.46 -0.56
N PHE A 21 11.48 -16.37 -1.32
CA PHE A 21 11.31 -16.43 -2.77
C PHE A 21 12.30 -15.51 -3.48
N LYS A 22 12.85 -15.96 -4.62
CA LYS A 22 13.75 -15.16 -5.45
C LYS A 22 13.24 -15.08 -6.88
N TYR A 23 12.68 -13.93 -7.24
CA TYR A 23 12.33 -13.65 -8.64
C TYR A 23 13.58 -13.61 -9.51
N ARG A 24 13.50 -14.26 -10.67
CA ARG A 24 14.59 -14.40 -11.64
C ARG A 24 14.13 -13.90 -12.99
N ARG A 25 14.76 -12.84 -13.50
CA ARG A 25 14.39 -12.23 -14.80
C ARG A 25 14.46 -13.18 -15.99
N LYS A 26 15.26 -14.26 -15.92
CA LYS A 26 15.38 -15.29 -16.96
C LYS A 26 14.41 -16.46 -16.80
N SER A 27 13.67 -16.53 -15.70
CA SER A 27 12.52 -17.44 -15.58
C SER A 27 11.40 -16.94 -16.48
N TYR A 28 10.79 -17.83 -17.25
CA TYR A 28 9.61 -17.52 -18.06
C TYR A 28 8.47 -17.01 -17.17
N VAL A 29 8.12 -17.77 -16.13
CA VAL A 29 7.01 -17.45 -15.21
C VAL A 29 7.23 -16.08 -14.54
N HIS A 30 8.41 -15.83 -13.95
CA HIS A 30 8.65 -14.58 -13.23
C HIS A 30 8.67 -13.36 -14.16
N ALA A 31 9.18 -13.54 -15.38
CA ALA A 31 9.18 -12.48 -16.38
C ALA A 31 7.76 -12.18 -16.87
N THR A 32 6.92 -13.21 -17.04
CA THR A 32 5.49 -13.06 -17.36
C THR A 32 4.76 -12.32 -16.24
N MET A 33 4.95 -12.69 -14.96
CA MET A 33 4.36 -11.98 -13.82
C MET A 33 4.71 -10.49 -13.81
N TRP A 34 5.99 -10.16 -14.05
CA TRP A 34 6.44 -8.77 -14.16
C TRP A 34 5.74 -8.03 -15.31
N SER A 35 5.57 -8.69 -16.45
CA SER A 35 4.87 -8.12 -17.61
C SER A 35 3.40 -7.83 -17.29
N ILE A 36 2.69 -8.82 -16.73
CA ILE A 36 1.27 -8.71 -16.37
C ILE A 36 1.01 -7.54 -15.43
N GLY A 37 1.86 -7.32 -14.42
CA GLY A 37 1.69 -6.20 -13.49
C GLY A 37 1.76 -4.83 -14.17
N LEU A 38 2.66 -4.67 -15.14
CA LEU A 38 2.78 -3.44 -15.92
C LEU A 38 1.67 -3.32 -16.97
N GLU A 39 1.29 -4.42 -17.62
CA GLU A 39 0.19 -4.45 -18.60
C GLU A 39 -1.13 -4.05 -17.94
N LEU A 40 -1.46 -4.65 -16.79
CA LEU A 40 -2.65 -4.29 -16.02
C LEU A 40 -2.66 -2.79 -15.68
N SER A 41 -1.52 -2.26 -15.21
CA SER A 41 -1.39 -0.84 -14.89
C SER A 41 -1.62 0.06 -16.11
N LEU A 42 -1.07 -0.31 -17.26
CA LEU A 42 -1.13 0.53 -18.46
C LEU A 42 -2.43 0.34 -19.27
N LEU A 43 -3.13 -0.79 -19.12
CA LEU A 43 -4.39 -1.07 -19.82
C LEU A 43 -5.64 -0.59 -19.06
N VAL A 44 -5.54 -0.36 -17.74
CA VAL A 44 -6.63 0.27 -16.98
C VAL A 44 -6.60 1.77 -17.20
N ASP A 45 -7.49 2.29 -18.04
CA ASP A 45 -7.50 3.71 -18.43
C ASP A 45 -7.72 4.65 -17.24
N ASP A 46 -8.69 4.32 -16.37
CA ASP A 46 -9.02 5.14 -15.20
C ASP A 46 -8.05 4.88 -14.04
N PRO A 47 -7.14 5.84 -13.71
CA PRO A 47 -6.16 5.67 -12.64
C PRO A 47 -6.81 5.57 -11.24
N TRP A 48 -8.09 5.91 -11.08
CA TRP A 48 -8.80 5.76 -9.80
C TRP A 48 -9.21 4.32 -9.50
N LYS A 49 -9.05 3.40 -10.46
CA LYS A 49 -9.40 1.98 -10.33
C LYS A 49 -8.19 1.07 -10.15
N ILE A 50 -6.99 1.63 -10.04
CA ILE A 50 -5.75 0.88 -9.88
C ILE A 50 -4.81 1.58 -8.90
N TYR A 51 -4.13 0.80 -8.06
CA TYR A 51 -3.24 1.31 -7.02
C TYR A 51 -1.88 0.66 -7.12
N LEU A 52 -0.82 1.45 -7.02
CA LEU A 52 0.55 0.94 -7.07
C LEU A 52 0.86 0.18 -5.78
N THR A 53 1.02 -1.14 -5.88
CA THR A 53 1.46 -1.99 -4.78
C THR A 53 2.47 -3.01 -5.29
N THR A 54 3.22 -3.61 -4.36
CA THR A 54 4.09 -4.76 -4.64
C THR A 54 3.74 -5.93 -3.74
N ASP A 55 2.60 -5.85 -3.05
CA ASP A 55 2.21 -6.77 -1.98
C ASP A 55 3.40 -7.04 -1.05
N HIS A 56 3.91 -5.99 -0.41
CA HIS A 56 5.20 -6.06 0.27
C HIS A 56 5.20 -7.12 1.39
N PRO A 57 6.19 -8.04 1.46
CA PRO A 57 7.35 -8.20 0.58
C PRO A 57 7.18 -9.23 -0.56
N ASN A 58 6.00 -9.86 -0.70
CA ASN A 58 5.70 -10.97 -1.60
C ASN A 58 6.11 -10.69 -3.06
N GLY A 59 5.63 -9.60 -3.66
CA GLY A 59 5.98 -9.25 -5.04
C GLY A 59 7.33 -8.54 -5.16
N ALA A 60 7.59 -7.57 -4.27
CA ALA A 60 8.87 -6.90 -4.11
C ALA A 60 8.92 -6.03 -2.82
N PRO A 61 10.12 -5.64 -2.35
CA PRO A 61 10.27 -4.59 -1.33
C PRO A 61 9.59 -3.28 -1.75
N PHE A 62 8.89 -2.58 -0.84
CA PHE A 62 8.25 -1.29 -1.15
C PHE A 62 9.25 -0.21 -1.61
N THR A 63 10.53 -0.35 -1.24
CA THR A 63 11.63 0.50 -1.73
C THR A 63 11.85 0.41 -3.24
N THR A 64 11.18 -0.53 -3.93
CA THR A 64 11.20 -0.66 -5.39
C THR A 64 10.18 0.22 -6.11
N TYR A 65 9.24 0.88 -5.41
CA TYR A 65 8.23 1.76 -6.04
C TYR A 65 8.83 2.79 -7.01
N PRO A 66 9.94 3.51 -6.70
CA PRO A 66 10.53 4.46 -7.65
C PRO A 66 10.96 3.82 -8.97
N LYS A 67 11.37 2.54 -8.93
CA LYS A 67 11.73 1.79 -10.14
C LYS A 67 10.49 1.41 -10.95
N ILE A 68 9.40 1.02 -10.29
CA ILE A 68 8.14 0.70 -10.97
C ILE A 68 7.54 1.95 -11.59
N ILE A 69 7.53 3.08 -10.86
CA ILE A 69 7.14 4.39 -11.38
C ILE A 69 7.92 4.72 -12.65
N SER A 70 9.24 4.49 -12.67
CA SER A 70 10.03 4.71 -13.88
C SER A 70 9.66 3.83 -15.07
N TRP A 71 9.08 2.64 -14.86
CA TRP A 71 8.55 1.79 -15.94
C TRP A 71 7.17 2.26 -16.42
N LEU A 72 6.33 2.74 -15.52
CA LEU A 72 5.01 3.28 -15.86
C LEU A 72 5.12 4.59 -16.65
N MET A 73 6.09 5.44 -16.30
CA MET A 73 6.31 6.74 -16.93
C MET A 73 7.27 6.74 -18.14
N SER A 74 7.81 5.58 -18.54
CA SER A 74 8.78 5.50 -19.64
C SER A 74 8.76 4.16 -20.35
N GLU A 75 8.29 4.19 -21.59
CA GLU A 75 8.38 3.10 -22.56
C GLU A 75 9.84 2.68 -22.75
N LYS A 76 10.76 3.63 -22.91
CA LYS A 76 12.21 3.34 -23.03
C LYS A 76 12.77 2.58 -21.83
N ALA A 77 12.26 2.85 -20.63
CA ALA A 77 12.62 2.10 -19.44
C ALA A 77 12.07 0.66 -19.50
N ARG A 78 10.84 0.47 -19.99
CA ARG A 78 10.22 -0.84 -20.23
C ARG A 78 10.98 -1.63 -21.27
N GLU A 79 11.27 -1.06 -22.44
CA GLU A 79 12.05 -1.69 -23.51
C GLU A 79 13.40 -2.20 -23.01
N LYS A 80 14.10 -1.37 -22.23
CA LYS A 80 15.39 -1.74 -21.64
C LYS A 80 15.27 -2.89 -20.65
N ALA A 81 14.17 -2.98 -19.91
CA ALA A 81 13.89 -4.10 -19.03
C ALA A 81 13.55 -5.36 -19.84
N LEU A 82 12.68 -5.24 -20.85
CA LEU A 82 12.27 -6.31 -21.77
C LEU A 82 13.47 -6.97 -22.47
N LYS A 83 14.48 -6.20 -22.88
CA LYS A 83 15.72 -6.75 -23.47
C LYS A 83 16.46 -7.72 -22.53
N LYS A 84 16.22 -7.65 -21.21
CA LYS A 84 16.94 -8.44 -20.20
C LYS A 84 16.16 -9.65 -19.68
N ILE A 85 14.85 -9.73 -19.92
CA ILE A 85 14.02 -10.83 -19.41
C ILE A 85 14.19 -12.11 -20.23
N ASN A 86 13.39 -13.14 -19.92
CA ASN A 86 13.26 -14.37 -20.71
C ASN A 86 12.67 -14.06 -22.10
N SER A 87 13.23 -14.65 -23.16
CA SER A 87 12.81 -14.39 -24.55
C SER A 87 11.39 -14.87 -24.84
N LYS A 88 10.96 -16.01 -24.29
CA LYS A 88 9.59 -16.53 -24.45
C LYS A 88 8.57 -15.64 -23.76
N ALA A 89 8.90 -15.11 -22.58
CA ALA A 89 8.02 -14.18 -21.87
C ALA A 89 7.91 -12.85 -22.63
N ARG A 90 9.05 -12.34 -23.14
CA ARG A 90 9.07 -11.13 -23.98
C ARG A 90 8.20 -11.28 -25.24
N ALA A 91 8.27 -12.43 -25.91
CA ALA A 91 7.48 -12.69 -27.11
C ALA A 91 5.96 -12.76 -26.87
N LYS A 92 5.54 -12.97 -25.62
CA LYS A 92 4.12 -13.02 -25.21
C LYS A 92 3.66 -11.77 -24.45
N SER A 93 4.55 -10.82 -24.23
CA SER A 93 4.27 -9.57 -23.52
C SER A 93 3.52 -8.62 -24.45
N LEU A 94 2.51 -7.93 -23.93
CA LEU A 94 1.83 -6.82 -24.62
C LEU A 94 2.57 -5.50 -24.45
N LEU A 95 3.54 -5.42 -23.54
CA LEU A 95 4.27 -4.18 -23.26
C LEU A 95 4.92 -3.52 -24.49
N PRO A 96 5.45 -4.26 -25.50
CA PRO A 96 5.98 -3.64 -26.72
C PRO A 96 4.95 -2.94 -27.60
N SER A 97 3.65 -3.20 -27.41
CA SER A 97 2.56 -2.59 -28.17
C SER A 97 1.76 -1.57 -27.36
N ILE A 98 2.23 -1.22 -26.16
CA ILE A 98 1.56 -0.24 -25.28
C ILE A 98 2.43 1.01 -25.21
N ASP A 99 2.00 2.04 -25.93
CA ASP A 99 2.68 3.34 -26.00
C ASP A 99 2.31 4.26 -24.81
N ARG A 100 1.29 3.89 -24.04
CA ARG A 100 0.86 4.67 -22.87
C ARG A 100 2.00 4.84 -21.87
N GLU A 101 2.15 6.05 -21.37
CA GLU A 101 3.03 6.41 -20.27
C GLU A 101 2.25 7.21 -19.24
N TYR A 102 2.44 6.89 -17.97
CA TYR A 102 1.79 7.62 -16.89
C TYR A 102 2.36 9.03 -16.77
N SER A 103 1.47 9.99 -16.59
CA SER A 103 1.77 11.35 -16.16
C SER A 103 2.11 11.42 -14.66
N PHE A 104 2.69 12.54 -14.21
CA PHE A 104 2.86 12.79 -12.76
C PHE A 104 1.52 12.81 -12.01
N TYR A 105 0.44 13.24 -12.67
CA TYR A 105 -0.92 13.22 -12.10
C TYR A 105 -1.42 11.80 -11.87
N GLU A 106 -1.30 10.91 -12.86
CA GLU A 106 -1.67 9.50 -12.69
C GLU A 106 -0.83 8.84 -11.61
N ILE A 107 0.48 9.15 -11.54
CA ILE A 107 1.32 8.67 -10.44
C ILE A 107 0.80 9.16 -9.10
N ALA A 108 0.44 10.43 -8.93
CA ALA A 108 -0.13 10.95 -7.70
C ALA A 108 -1.45 10.25 -7.32
N ILE A 109 -2.30 9.93 -8.30
CA ILE A 109 -3.56 9.21 -8.07
C ILE A 109 -3.29 7.79 -7.56
N VAL A 110 -2.54 6.97 -8.31
CA VAL A 110 -2.36 5.54 -8.00
C VAL A 110 -1.53 5.28 -6.73
N THR A 111 -0.83 6.30 -6.21
CA THR A 111 0.03 6.19 -5.02
C THR A 111 -0.46 6.99 -3.81
N ARG A 112 -1.44 7.90 -3.98
CA ARG A 112 -1.96 8.75 -2.87
C ARG A 112 -3.47 8.91 -2.96
N ALA A 113 -3.97 9.66 -3.94
CA ALA A 113 -5.36 10.11 -3.94
C ALA A 113 -6.35 8.93 -4.06
N GLY A 114 -6.08 8.00 -4.97
CA GLY A 114 -6.90 6.80 -5.17
C GLY A 114 -6.94 5.91 -3.93
N GLN A 115 -5.79 5.66 -3.30
CA GLN A 115 -5.71 4.84 -2.09
C GLN A 115 -6.43 5.50 -0.90
N ALA A 116 -6.23 6.81 -0.68
CA ALA A 116 -6.91 7.53 0.39
C ALA A 116 -8.43 7.53 0.20
N LYS A 117 -8.90 7.72 -1.04
CA LYS A 117 -10.33 7.67 -1.38
C LYS A 117 -10.91 6.27 -1.14
N ALA A 118 -10.22 5.21 -1.58
CA ALA A 118 -10.65 3.83 -1.38
C ALA A 118 -10.78 3.45 0.10
N LEU A 119 -9.91 4.00 0.95
CA LEU A 119 -9.92 3.79 2.40
C LEU A 119 -10.87 4.74 3.15
N GLY A 120 -11.55 5.67 2.46
CA GLY A 120 -12.43 6.66 3.10
C GLY A 120 -11.71 7.73 3.92
N LEU A 121 -10.40 7.91 3.73
CA LEU A 121 -9.56 8.85 4.48
C LEU A 121 -9.68 10.26 3.90
N LYS A 122 -10.74 10.98 4.29
CA LYS A 122 -11.11 12.28 3.73
C LYS A 122 -10.04 13.36 3.82
N ASN A 123 -9.18 13.33 4.84
CA ASN A 123 -8.13 14.33 5.05
C ASN A 123 -6.76 13.89 4.49
N LYS A 124 -6.71 12.81 3.70
CA LYS A 124 -5.48 12.23 3.15
C LYS A 124 -5.52 12.21 1.62
N GLY A 125 -4.33 12.17 1.02
CA GLY A 125 -4.18 11.97 -0.43
C GLY A 125 -4.48 13.21 -1.29
N HIS A 126 -4.67 14.38 -0.69
CA HIS A 126 -4.81 15.67 -1.38
C HIS A 126 -4.08 16.80 -0.63
N LEU A 127 -3.91 17.95 -1.29
CA LEU A 127 -3.25 19.16 -0.76
C LEU A 127 -4.21 20.35 -0.57
N GLY A 128 -5.51 20.15 -0.80
CA GLY A 128 -6.53 21.18 -0.55
C GLY A 128 -6.68 21.53 0.94
N ALA A 129 -7.26 22.71 1.22
CA ALA A 129 -7.55 23.16 2.58
C ALA A 129 -8.35 22.10 3.37
N GLY A 130 -7.97 21.87 4.62
CA GLY A 130 -8.54 20.81 5.47
C GLY A 130 -7.82 19.46 5.40
N ALA A 131 -6.87 19.26 4.48
CA ALA A 131 -5.99 18.09 4.49
C ALA A 131 -5.06 18.08 5.71
N ASP A 132 -4.69 16.89 6.17
CA ASP A 132 -3.52 16.76 7.03
C ASP A 132 -2.28 17.22 6.25
N ALA A 133 -1.39 17.97 6.90
CA ALA A 133 -0.14 18.46 6.32
C ALA A 133 0.92 17.34 6.16
N ASP A 134 0.56 16.31 5.38
CA ASP A 134 1.39 15.19 4.98
C ASP A 134 1.84 15.39 3.53
N ILE A 135 3.04 15.93 3.33
CA ILE A 135 3.52 16.45 2.04
C ILE A 135 4.85 15.79 1.68
N ALA A 136 4.99 15.33 0.43
CA ALA A 136 6.25 14.85 -0.12
C ALA A 136 6.70 15.78 -1.25
N ILE A 137 7.91 16.33 -1.13
CA ILE A 137 8.53 17.21 -2.13
C ILE A 137 9.68 16.44 -2.78
N TYR A 138 9.60 16.26 -4.10
CA TYR A 138 10.62 15.57 -4.87
C TYR A 138 11.44 16.56 -5.68
N ASN A 139 12.76 16.37 -5.72
CA ASN A 139 13.65 17.17 -6.56
C ASN A 139 13.54 16.71 -8.04
N ILE A 140 12.38 16.97 -8.63
CA ILE A 140 12.04 16.65 -10.01
C ILE A 140 11.31 17.88 -10.56
N ASP A 141 11.92 18.62 -11.48
CA ASP A 141 11.23 19.71 -12.17
C ASP A 141 10.48 19.16 -13.40
N PRO A 142 9.13 19.08 -13.37
CA PRO A 142 8.35 18.54 -14.47
C PRO A 142 8.40 19.41 -15.74
N ARG A 143 8.90 20.65 -15.67
CA ARG A 143 9.06 21.55 -16.82
C ARG A 143 10.33 21.27 -17.61
N GLU A 144 11.35 20.74 -16.94
CA GLU A 144 12.66 20.46 -17.54
C GLU A 144 12.85 18.99 -17.89
N ILE A 145 12.25 18.09 -17.12
CA ILE A 145 12.40 16.64 -17.33
C ILE A 145 11.28 16.08 -18.21
N ASN A 146 11.67 15.41 -19.29
CA ASN A 146 10.79 14.47 -19.97
C ASN A 146 10.89 13.09 -19.29
N PRO A 147 9.84 12.57 -18.61
CA PRO A 147 9.93 11.30 -17.89
C PRO A 147 10.27 10.09 -18.77
N SER A 148 9.78 10.07 -20.02
CA SER A 148 10.06 9.02 -21.01
C SER A 148 11.54 8.88 -21.29
N LYS A 149 12.26 9.99 -21.44
CA LYS A 149 13.71 10.01 -21.73
C LYS A 149 14.56 10.00 -20.44
N GLY A 150 14.10 10.73 -19.43
CA GLY A 150 14.76 10.99 -18.14
C GLY A 150 14.48 9.95 -17.05
N TYR A 151 13.97 8.76 -17.38
CA TYR A 151 13.49 7.75 -16.42
C TYR A 151 14.47 7.40 -15.29
N LYS A 152 15.79 7.51 -15.50
CA LYS A 152 16.78 7.32 -14.44
C LYS A 152 16.76 8.44 -13.40
N ALA A 153 16.61 9.69 -13.86
CA ALA A 153 16.49 10.85 -12.99
C ALA A 153 15.15 10.83 -12.25
N VAL A 154 14.05 10.50 -12.95
CA VAL A 154 12.72 10.27 -12.32
C VAL A 154 12.81 9.22 -11.21
N ARG A 155 13.42 8.06 -11.49
CA ARG A 155 13.63 7.02 -10.49
C ARG A 155 14.41 7.54 -9.27
N ARG A 156 15.52 8.26 -9.49
CA ARG A 156 16.32 8.82 -8.38
C ARG A 156 15.55 9.84 -7.57
N GLY A 157 14.82 10.74 -8.23
CA GLY A 157 14.03 11.78 -7.57
C GLY A 157 12.94 11.17 -6.67
N PHE A 158 12.26 10.12 -7.12
CA PHE A 158 11.29 9.42 -6.28
C PHE A 158 11.92 8.55 -5.18
N SER A 159 13.19 8.15 -5.32
CA SER A 159 13.91 7.37 -4.29
C SER A 159 14.34 8.20 -3.08
N ARG A 160 14.58 9.51 -3.26
CA ARG A 160 15.02 10.41 -2.18
C ARG A 160 14.24 11.72 -2.30
N ALA A 161 13.23 11.88 -1.45
CA ALA A 161 12.50 13.14 -1.35
C ALA A 161 13.42 14.26 -0.84
N ALA A 162 13.27 15.47 -1.38
CA ALA A 162 13.92 16.65 -0.86
C ALA A 162 13.38 16.99 0.54
N TYR A 163 12.07 16.86 0.72
CA TYR A 163 11.40 16.97 2.01
C TYR A 163 10.27 15.97 2.13
N THR A 164 10.13 15.39 3.32
CA THR A 164 8.90 14.73 3.75
C THR A 164 8.40 15.45 4.98
N ILE A 165 7.16 15.94 4.90
CA ILE A 165 6.45 16.61 5.98
C ILE A 165 5.37 15.67 6.47
N LYS A 166 5.31 15.44 7.78
CA LYS A 166 4.27 14.66 8.45
C LYS A 166 3.58 15.55 9.46
N SER A 167 2.27 15.76 9.31
CA SER A 167 1.45 16.54 10.22
C SER A 167 2.04 17.93 10.54
N GLY A 168 2.61 18.59 9.52
CA GLY A 168 3.21 19.92 9.63
C GLY A 168 4.68 19.93 10.01
N GLU A 169 5.27 18.79 10.37
CA GLU A 169 6.69 18.69 10.76
C GLU A 169 7.56 18.06 9.68
N ILE A 170 8.73 18.64 9.42
CA ILE A 170 9.73 18.03 8.55
C ILE A 170 10.29 16.77 9.24
N VAL A 171 10.03 15.60 8.66
CA VAL A 171 10.52 14.29 9.16
C VAL A 171 11.66 13.72 8.32
N ALA A 172 11.80 14.15 7.07
CA ALA A 172 12.97 13.85 6.25
C ALA A 172 13.40 15.07 5.44
N ARG A 173 14.71 15.20 5.23
CA ARG A 173 15.35 16.23 4.41
C ARG A 173 16.46 15.59 3.58
N ASP A 174 16.48 15.86 2.28
CA ASP A 174 17.48 15.34 1.32
C ASP A 174 17.66 13.80 1.35
N GLY A 175 16.56 13.10 1.61
CA GLY A 175 16.50 11.64 1.73
C GLY A 175 16.95 11.08 3.09
N GLU A 176 17.34 11.92 4.05
CA GLU A 176 17.72 11.52 5.40
C GLU A 176 16.59 11.78 6.39
N ILE A 177 16.38 10.85 7.33
CA ILE A 177 15.38 10.99 8.39
C ILE A 177 15.92 11.95 9.45
N VAL A 178 15.17 13.00 9.76
CA VAL A 178 15.54 14.04 10.74
C VAL A 178 14.65 14.04 11.98
N LYS A 179 13.45 13.45 11.90
CA LYS A 179 12.54 13.26 13.04
C LYS A 179 11.76 11.95 12.89
N VAL A 180 11.37 11.36 14.02
CA VAL A 180 10.58 10.11 14.08
C VAL A 180 9.40 10.31 15.05
N PRO A 181 8.37 11.08 14.66
CA PRO A 181 7.18 11.25 15.52
C PRO A 181 6.34 9.98 15.55
N ASP A 182 5.57 9.80 16.62
CA ASP A 182 4.57 8.73 16.69
C ASP A 182 3.44 8.95 15.68
N GLY A 183 2.98 7.87 15.05
CA GLY A 183 1.89 7.88 14.09
C GLY A 183 0.52 7.62 14.73
N LYS A 184 -0.53 8.17 14.11
CA LYS A 184 -1.92 7.82 14.43
C LYS A 184 -2.24 6.37 14.01
N ILE A 185 -2.99 5.67 14.84
CA ILE A 185 -3.56 4.34 14.55
C ILE A 185 -5.04 4.51 14.25
N TYR A 186 -5.41 4.35 12.97
CA TYR A 186 -6.79 4.42 12.53
C TYR A 186 -7.49 3.08 12.75
N TRP A 187 -8.70 3.13 13.29
CA TRP A 187 -9.58 1.97 13.47
C TRP A 187 -11.05 2.40 13.28
N VAL A 188 -11.92 1.47 12.92
CA VAL A 188 -13.34 1.74 12.69
C VAL A 188 -14.11 1.63 14.01
N ASN A 189 -14.83 2.69 14.38
CA ASN A 189 -15.73 2.72 15.52
C ASN A 189 -17.19 2.79 15.02
N PRO A 190 -17.86 1.64 14.85
CA PRO A 190 -19.23 1.61 14.36
C PRO A 190 -20.21 2.12 15.43
N GLU A 191 -21.04 3.10 15.08
CA GLU A 191 -22.17 3.52 15.90
C GLU A 191 -23.32 2.53 15.69
N LEU A 192 -23.51 1.59 16.63
CA LEU A 192 -24.62 0.65 16.59
C LEU A 192 -25.87 1.29 17.24
N PRO A 193 -27.03 1.36 16.55
CA PRO A 193 -28.24 2.02 17.05
C PRO A 193 -28.77 1.51 18.41
N LEU A 194 -28.41 0.28 18.82
CA LEU A 194 -28.78 -0.29 20.12
C LEU A 194 -27.92 0.22 21.30
N LEU A 195 -27.02 1.19 21.08
CA LEU A 195 -26.04 1.68 22.06
C LEU A 195 -26.43 2.96 22.81
N GLN A 196 -27.64 3.49 22.66
CA GLN A 196 -27.99 4.81 23.24
C GLN A 196 -28.26 4.81 24.75
N ASN A 197 -28.27 3.65 25.43
CA ASN A 197 -28.50 3.59 26.87
C ASN A 197 -27.19 3.51 27.67
N GLY A 198 -26.48 4.63 27.74
CA GLY A 198 -25.89 5.14 28.99
C GLY A 198 -24.88 4.31 29.79
N SER A 199 -24.13 3.37 29.20
CA SER A 199 -23.05 2.67 29.93
C SER A 199 -21.75 2.65 29.13
N SER A 200 -20.78 3.44 29.58
CA SER A 200 -19.42 3.61 29.07
C SER A 200 -18.52 2.38 29.24
N SER A 201 -19.08 1.17 29.16
CA SER A 201 -18.34 -0.09 29.25
C SER A 201 -18.55 -0.87 27.96
N SER A 202 -17.46 -1.06 27.22
CA SER A 202 -17.34 -1.73 25.92
C SER A 202 -17.73 -3.23 25.91
N HIS A 203 -18.54 -3.70 26.86
CA HIS A 203 -18.83 -5.11 27.12
C HIS A 203 -20.32 -5.48 27.11
N SER A 204 -21.24 -4.52 27.01
CA SER A 204 -22.68 -4.78 27.22
C SER A 204 -23.42 -5.43 26.05
N ASN A 205 -22.83 -5.49 24.84
CA ASN A 205 -23.50 -5.98 23.63
C ASN A 205 -22.75 -7.10 22.89
N ILE A 206 -21.92 -7.86 23.59
CA ILE A 206 -21.34 -9.09 23.06
C ILE A 206 -22.48 -10.11 22.93
N PRO A 207 -22.71 -10.71 21.74
CA PRO A 207 -23.70 -11.77 21.60
C PRO A 207 -23.46 -12.83 22.69
N PRO A 208 -24.48 -13.24 23.47
CA PRO A 208 -24.29 -14.21 24.55
C PRO A 208 -23.59 -15.49 24.08
N ASP A 209 -23.86 -15.88 22.84
CA ASP A 209 -23.26 -17.02 22.15
C ASP A 209 -21.75 -16.86 21.89
N LEU A 210 -21.21 -15.64 21.79
CA LEU A 210 -19.78 -15.43 21.53
C LEU A 210 -18.93 -15.87 22.73
N ARG A 211 -19.35 -15.53 23.95
CA ARG A 211 -18.66 -16.00 25.17
C ARG A 211 -18.72 -17.52 25.31
N ARG A 212 -19.85 -18.14 24.94
CA ARG A 212 -19.98 -19.60 24.88
C ARG A 212 -18.99 -20.20 23.89
N LYS A 213 -18.95 -19.70 22.66
CA LYS A 213 -18.03 -20.16 21.61
C LYS A 213 -16.56 -20.01 22.01
N PHE A 214 -16.17 -18.92 22.66
CA PHE A 214 -14.81 -18.76 23.17
C PHE A 214 -14.43 -19.88 24.16
N ARG A 215 -15.33 -20.26 25.07
CA ARG A 215 -15.09 -21.38 26.00
C ARG A 215 -15.03 -22.74 25.31
N GLU A 216 -15.77 -22.91 24.22
CA GLU A 216 -15.83 -24.19 23.48
C GLU A 216 -14.66 -24.37 22.50
N TYR A 217 -14.16 -23.28 21.90
CA TYR A 217 -13.27 -23.36 20.72
C TYR A 217 -11.96 -22.55 20.82
N TRP A 218 -11.84 -21.59 21.72
CA TRP A 218 -10.60 -20.80 21.90
C TRP A 218 -9.80 -21.31 23.09
N THR A 219 -8.48 -21.12 23.03
CA THR A 219 -7.55 -21.42 24.12
C THR A 219 -7.29 -20.23 25.06
N VAL A 220 -7.91 -19.08 24.79
CA VAL A 220 -7.84 -17.86 25.61
C VAL A 220 -9.21 -17.42 26.11
N GLU A 221 -9.24 -16.82 27.30
CA GLU A 221 -10.45 -16.23 27.86
C GLU A 221 -10.89 -14.99 27.07
N PHE A 222 -12.20 -14.89 26.84
CA PHE A 222 -12.80 -13.80 26.06
C PHE A 222 -12.39 -12.41 26.58
N ASP A 223 -12.35 -12.22 27.91
CA ASP A 223 -12.04 -10.92 28.51
C ASP A 223 -10.57 -10.50 28.31
N ASN A 224 -9.68 -11.44 27.94
CA ASN A 224 -8.28 -11.17 27.62
C ASN A 224 -8.02 -10.99 26.11
N TYR A 225 -9.04 -11.23 25.27
CA TYR A 225 -8.89 -11.18 23.81
C TYR A 225 -8.98 -9.76 23.25
N PHE A 226 -9.80 -8.89 23.86
CA PHE A 226 -9.98 -7.51 23.41
C PHE A 226 -8.69 -6.69 23.57
N ILE A 227 -8.35 -5.88 22.56
CA ILE A 227 -7.23 -4.92 22.63
C ILE A 227 -7.75 -3.57 23.12
N PRO A 228 -7.44 -3.16 24.36
CA PRO A 228 -7.91 -1.88 24.88
C PRO A 228 -7.19 -0.70 24.23
N GLU A 229 -7.88 0.44 24.13
CA GLU A 229 -7.36 1.66 23.47
C GLU A 229 -6.04 2.16 24.06
N ARG A 230 -5.74 1.86 25.34
CA ARG A 230 -4.44 2.19 25.98
C ARG A 230 -3.23 1.54 25.31
N TYR A 231 -3.41 0.49 24.50
CA TYR A 231 -2.34 -0.11 23.71
C TYR A 231 -2.07 0.68 22.41
N LEU A 232 -2.96 1.60 22.03
CA LEU A 232 -2.82 2.47 20.87
C LEU A 232 -2.10 3.74 21.28
N ARG A 233 -0.86 3.95 20.80
CA ARG A 233 -0.05 5.14 21.14
C ARG A 233 -0.77 6.45 20.85
N ILE A 234 -1.35 6.56 19.65
CA ILE A 234 -2.18 7.70 19.24
C ILE A 234 -3.42 7.13 18.55
N SER A 235 -4.50 6.94 19.29
CA SER A 235 -5.77 6.45 18.75
C SER A 235 -6.43 7.48 17.83
N ALA A 236 -6.96 7.02 16.69
CA ALA A 236 -7.69 7.84 15.73
C ALA A 236 -8.95 7.09 15.21
N PRO A 237 -10.02 7.00 16.02
CA PRO A 237 -11.24 6.30 15.63
C PRO A 237 -11.94 6.97 14.44
N ILE A 238 -12.36 6.17 13.46
CA ILE A 238 -13.20 6.57 12.34
C ILE A 238 -14.63 6.13 12.64
N ARG A 239 -15.52 7.09 12.92
CA ARG A 239 -16.93 6.79 13.20
C ARG A 239 -17.67 6.42 11.92
N ILE A 240 -18.38 5.30 11.96
CA ILE A 240 -19.19 4.82 10.84
C ILE A 240 -20.60 4.53 11.34
N GLU A 241 -21.60 5.12 10.68
CA GLU A 241 -23.01 4.79 10.89
C GLU A 241 -23.28 3.44 10.21
N VAL A 242 -23.70 2.43 10.98
CA VAL A 242 -24.04 1.12 10.44
C VAL A 242 -25.45 1.15 9.86
N ARG A 243 -25.57 1.05 8.55
CA ARG A 243 -26.85 0.90 7.84
C ARG A 243 -27.02 -0.57 7.48
N TRP A 244 -28.02 -1.21 8.09
CA TRP A 244 -28.45 -2.58 7.77
C TRP A 244 -29.53 -2.56 6.70
#